data_AF-A0A838NWK6-F1
#
_entry.id   AF-A0A838NWK6-F1
#
_cell.length_a   1.000
_cell.length_b   1.000
_cell.length_c   1.000
_cell.angle_alpha   90.00
_cell.angle_beta   90.00
_cell.angle_gamma   90.00
#
_symmetry.space_group_name_H-M   'P 1'
#
loop_
_entity.id
_entity.type
_entity.pdbx_description
1 polymer ?
#
loop_
_entity_poly.entity_id
_entity_poly.type
_entity_poly.pdbx_seq_one_letter_code
_entity_poly.pdbx_strand_id
1 'polypeptide(L)'
;MDFIRQLGPLVLDHRFRRLTESLLKVADEIYAGSGLTFRARWASTYMILRDDGPAPIGEVAQRLRLTHPAIIGITDEMIDAGLAEATRDKDDGRRRIIGLTDKGRQMSDDLTRVWDAMTSVQATRFRTAGCEIIDVLNAVEDGMSAKSISVEVLDRVARARNQSADRKARMARRGRAAMQAFALVTAMSAALVVARQAAAQTPAAIGPAEKAALVKALSDSLVGGYIYEKTGRMMADSIGVELRGGAYDAYSSGAGLAQRLTETLRRISKDRHLGVRFGLPASGGGPVLRRMAPNATPAGPPRRVVRITGDSVAAVKQSVPTPPSMEYGIAKAEILPGNIGYLDVRGFSGDPGALRVVDSVMAMFASVDALIIDVGRNSGGGPQVIQHLSAYLFDKPTHLVSSIARGMDTPRERWTSPNVPGKRIPKSPVYVLTSRRTFSAAESFTFGLRNNGRVTVVGEPTGGGGHFGDFIPLAGQFSMFLPRGRTFDPRTDKGWEAEGIRPDVDVSYDGALDKALELARRR
;
A
#
# COMPACT_ATOMS: atom_id res chain seq x y z
N MET A 1 3.10 14.57 18.96
CA MET A 1 1.85 14.88 18.23
C MET A 1 1.36 13.62 17.54
N ASP A 2 0.05 13.37 17.54
CA ASP A 2 -0.55 12.18 16.91
C ASP A 2 -0.60 12.34 15.39
N PHE A 3 0.32 11.67 14.69
CA PHE A 3 0.48 11.71 13.24
C PHE A 3 -0.83 11.38 12.49
N ILE A 4 -1.55 10.35 12.94
CA ILE A 4 -2.80 9.91 12.30
C ILE A 4 -3.91 10.97 12.46
N ARG A 5 -3.97 11.71 13.58
CA ARG A 5 -4.93 12.82 13.75
C ARG A 5 -4.70 13.97 12.78
N GLN A 6 -3.46 14.19 12.32
CA GLN A 6 -3.11 15.30 11.44
C GLN A 6 -3.48 15.06 9.97
N LEU A 7 -3.63 13.80 9.56
CA LEU A 7 -3.95 13.41 8.19
C LEU A 7 -5.44 13.56 7.83
N GLY A 8 -6.29 13.96 8.78
CA GLY A 8 -7.71 14.25 8.54
C GLY A 8 -8.48 13.03 7.98
N PRO A 9 -9.40 13.22 7.01
CA PRO A 9 -10.20 12.13 6.44
C PRO A 9 -9.41 11.21 5.50
N LEU A 10 -8.15 11.51 5.19
CA LEU A 10 -7.34 10.72 4.24
C LEU A 10 -7.03 9.30 4.73
N VAL A 11 -6.91 9.12 6.05
CA VAL A 11 -6.62 7.84 6.72
C VAL A 11 -7.71 7.49 7.71
N LEU A 12 -8.95 7.79 7.32
CA LEU A 12 -10.11 7.59 8.17
C LEU A 12 -10.25 6.12 8.60
N ASP A 13 -9.91 5.19 7.72
CA ASP A 13 -9.78 3.75 7.97
C ASP A 13 -8.83 3.44 9.14
N HIS A 14 -7.63 4.05 9.15
CA HIS A 14 -6.66 3.84 10.23
C HIS A 14 -7.12 4.48 11.55
N ARG A 15 -7.85 5.59 11.48
CA ARG A 15 -8.44 6.22 12.67
C ARG A 15 -9.54 5.36 13.25
N PHE A 16 -10.42 4.84 12.41
CA PHE A 16 -11.45 3.89 12.84
C PHE A 16 -10.82 2.64 13.41
N ARG A 17 -9.85 2.02 12.73
CA ARG A 17 -9.16 0.84 13.24
C ARG A 17 -8.55 1.06 14.63
N ARG A 18 -7.77 2.13 14.81
CA ARG A 18 -7.13 2.42 16.11
C ARG A 18 -8.16 2.76 17.19
N LEU A 19 -9.24 3.45 16.81
CA LEU A 19 -10.35 3.74 17.72
C LEU A 19 -11.04 2.43 18.13
N THR A 20 -11.36 1.55 17.19
CA THR A 20 -11.92 0.22 17.43
C THR A 20 -11.02 -0.60 18.35
N GLU A 21 -9.72 -0.69 18.06
CA GLU A 21 -8.75 -1.42 18.90
C GLU A 21 -8.70 -0.84 20.32
N SER A 22 -8.72 0.48 20.46
CA SER A 22 -8.76 1.14 21.77
C SER A 22 -10.07 0.89 22.52
N LEU A 23 -11.21 0.99 21.84
CA LEU A 23 -12.54 0.76 22.43
C LEU A 23 -12.72 -0.71 22.86
N LEU A 24 -12.26 -1.66 22.04
CA LEU A 24 -12.28 -3.08 22.38
C LEU A 24 -11.42 -3.36 23.61
N LYS A 25 -10.20 -2.79 23.67
CA LYS A 25 -9.32 -2.93 24.84
C LYS A 25 -9.94 -2.35 26.11
N VAL A 26 -10.51 -1.15 26.03
CA VAL A 26 -11.19 -0.52 27.18
C VAL A 26 -12.38 -1.34 27.64
N ALA A 27 -13.16 -1.89 26.70
CA ALA A 27 -14.28 -2.76 27.04
C ALA A 27 -13.80 -4.07 27.71
N ASP A 28 -12.72 -4.70 27.21
CA ASP A 28 -12.11 -5.88 27.86
C ASP A 28 -11.64 -5.56 29.30
N GLU A 29 -11.03 -4.39 29.52
CA GLU A 29 -10.64 -3.92 30.85
C GLU A 29 -11.85 -3.71 31.78
N ILE A 30 -12.97 -3.19 31.25
CA ILE A 30 -14.22 -3.01 32.00
C ILE A 30 -14.83 -4.36 32.37
N TYR A 31 -14.93 -5.31 31.45
CA TYR A 31 -15.44 -6.65 31.76
C TYR A 31 -14.59 -7.32 32.84
N ALA A 32 -13.26 -7.30 32.70
CA ALA A 32 -12.35 -7.84 33.69
C ALA A 32 -12.51 -7.15 35.06
N GLY A 33 -12.61 -5.81 35.08
CA GLY A 33 -12.84 -5.03 36.29
C GLY A 33 -14.20 -5.28 36.95
N SER A 34 -15.21 -5.73 36.19
CA SER A 34 -16.52 -6.17 36.68
C SER A 34 -16.57 -7.67 37.01
N GLY A 35 -15.43 -8.38 36.96
CA GLY A 35 -15.38 -9.83 37.25
C GLY A 35 -15.96 -10.71 36.15
N LEU A 36 -16.22 -10.16 34.95
CA LEU A 36 -16.82 -10.88 33.83
C LEU A 36 -15.74 -11.46 32.94
N THR A 37 -15.78 -12.78 32.75
CA THR A 37 -14.96 -13.48 31.75
C THR A 37 -15.63 -13.34 30.39
N PHE A 38 -15.55 -12.14 29.81
CA PHE A 38 -16.18 -11.77 28.54
C PHE A 38 -15.22 -10.92 27.71
N ARG A 39 -15.24 -11.08 26.39
CA ARG A 39 -14.44 -10.25 25.47
C ARG A 39 -15.32 -9.31 24.64
N ALA A 40 -14.85 -8.10 24.43
CA ALA A 40 -15.54 -7.04 23.72
C ALA A 40 -15.94 -7.41 22.30
N ARG A 41 -15.10 -8.17 21.59
CA ARG A 41 -15.40 -8.67 20.24
C ARG A 41 -16.57 -9.67 20.20
N TRP A 42 -17.00 -10.23 21.33
CA TRP A 42 -18.14 -11.14 21.40
C TRP A 42 -19.48 -10.40 21.53
N ALA A 43 -19.47 -9.12 21.92
CA ALA A 43 -20.67 -8.40 22.36
C ALA A 43 -21.81 -8.41 21.32
N SER A 44 -21.53 -8.04 20.07
CA SER A 44 -22.56 -7.97 19.03
C SER A 44 -23.11 -9.34 18.61
N THR A 45 -22.25 -10.37 18.60
CA THR A 45 -22.68 -11.76 18.34
C THR A 45 -23.52 -12.29 19.50
N TYR A 46 -23.09 -12.05 20.74
CA TYR A 46 -23.83 -12.42 21.94
C TYR A 46 -25.20 -11.74 21.99
N MET A 47 -25.30 -10.45 21.65
CA MET A 47 -26.58 -9.72 21.64
C MET A 47 -27.58 -10.32 20.67
N ILE A 48 -27.16 -10.65 19.43
CA ILE A 48 -28.03 -11.35 18.47
C ILE A 48 -28.50 -12.69 19.04
N LEU A 49 -27.60 -13.50 19.59
CA LEU A 49 -27.95 -14.82 20.14
C LEU A 49 -28.83 -14.75 21.39
N ARG A 50 -28.71 -13.67 22.17
CA ARG A 50 -29.54 -13.41 23.35
C ARG A 50 -30.94 -12.96 22.95
N ASP A 51 -31.03 -11.99 22.04
CA ASP A 51 -32.28 -11.29 21.72
C ASP A 51 -33.13 -12.08 20.73
N ASP A 52 -32.50 -12.73 19.76
CA ASP A 52 -33.18 -13.45 18.68
C ASP A 52 -33.12 -14.98 18.85
N GLY A 53 -32.34 -15.46 19.82
CA GLY A 53 -32.15 -16.88 20.09
C GLY A 53 -31.13 -17.55 19.17
N PRO A 54 -31.10 -18.91 19.16
CA PRO A 54 -30.12 -19.65 18.36
C PRO A 54 -30.26 -19.38 16.86
N ALA A 55 -29.15 -19.07 16.19
CA ALA A 55 -29.14 -18.64 14.79
C ALA A 55 -28.04 -19.35 13.96
N PRO A 56 -28.24 -19.55 12.64
CA PRO A 56 -27.18 -20.01 11.75
C PRO A 56 -26.03 -19.01 11.67
N ILE A 57 -24.78 -19.50 11.60
CA ILE A 57 -23.58 -18.65 11.44
C ILE A 57 -23.70 -17.66 10.27
N GLY A 58 -24.27 -18.11 9.14
CA GLY A 58 -24.45 -17.26 7.96
C GLY A 58 -25.41 -16.10 8.19
N GLU A 59 -26.45 -16.30 8.99
CA GLU A 59 -27.40 -15.24 9.34
C GLU A 59 -26.76 -14.21 10.26
N VAL A 60 -26.02 -14.68 11.29
CA VAL A 60 -25.27 -13.79 12.19
C VAL A 60 -24.25 -12.95 11.39
N ALA A 61 -23.54 -13.56 10.44
CA ALA A 61 -22.59 -12.87 9.57
C ALA A 61 -23.27 -11.80 8.69
N GLN A 62 -24.41 -12.15 8.10
CA GLN A 62 -25.19 -11.24 7.27
C GLN A 62 -25.70 -10.04 8.09
N ARG A 63 -26.26 -10.27 9.27
CA ARG A 63 -26.83 -9.21 10.13
C ARG A 63 -25.76 -8.26 10.66
N LEU A 64 -24.61 -8.80 11.05
CA LEU A 64 -23.47 -7.99 11.50
C LEU A 64 -22.67 -7.38 10.35
N ARG A 65 -22.98 -7.73 9.09
CA ARG A 65 -22.19 -7.37 7.89
C ARG A 65 -20.71 -7.72 8.06
N LEU A 66 -20.44 -8.83 8.74
CA LEU A 66 -19.10 -9.39 8.95
C LEU A 66 -18.89 -10.60 8.04
N THR A 67 -17.63 -10.91 7.75
CA THR A 67 -17.31 -12.09 6.95
C THR A 67 -17.64 -13.38 7.71
N HIS A 68 -18.05 -14.44 6.99
CA HIS A 68 -18.30 -15.76 7.58
C HIS A 68 -17.14 -16.26 8.46
N PRO A 69 -15.86 -16.19 8.04
CA PRO A 69 -14.73 -16.61 8.89
C PRO A 69 -14.59 -15.81 10.19
N ALA A 70 -14.94 -14.51 10.18
CA ALA A 70 -14.88 -13.69 11.38
C ALA A 70 -15.91 -14.12 12.42
N ILE A 71 -17.14 -14.45 11.99
CA ILE A 71 -18.16 -14.98 12.90
C ILE A 71 -17.77 -16.36 13.40
N ILE A 72 -17.27 -17.25 12.54
CA ILE A 72 -16.77 -18.57 12.97
C ILE A 72 -15.76 -18.41 14.12
N GLY A 73 -14.73 -17.57 13.93
CA GLY A 73 -13.72 -17.33 14.96
C GLY A 73 -14.28 -16.68 16.24
N ILE A 74 -15.30 -15.82 16.17
CA ILE A 74 -15.97 -15.29 17.35
C ILE A 74 -16.76 -16.38 18.07
N THR A 75 -17.55 -17.17 17.34
CA THR A 75 -18.41 -18.22 17.91
C THR A 75 -17.61 -19.38 18.49
N ASP A 76 -16.48 -19.74 17.87
CA ASP A 76 -15.57 -20.77 18.40
C ASP A 76 -14.95 -20.32 19.74
N GLU A 77 -14.52 -19.06 19.85
CA GLU A 77 -14.03 -18.51 21.13
C GLU A 77 -15.12 -18.48 22.22
N MET A 78 -16.37 -18.15 21.85
CA MET A 78 -17.49 -18.18 22.79
C MET A 78 -17.82 -19.61 23.24
N ILE A 79 -17.67 -20.60 22.35
CA ILE A 79 -17.84 -22.02 22.66
C ILE A 79 -16.73 -22.51 23.59
N ASP A 80 -15.47 -22.16 23.30
CA ASP A 80 -14.33 -22.50 24.16
C ASP A 80 -14.45 -21.89 25.56
N ALA A 81 -15.08 -20.70 25.66
CA ALA A 81 -15.40 -20.06 26.94
C ALA A 81 -16.63 -20.65 27.66
N GLY A 82 -17.34 -21.59 27.02
CA GLY A 82 -18.57 -22.22 27.51
C GLY A 82 -19.78 -21.29 27.53
N LEU A 83 -19.76 -20.19 26.77
CA LEU A 83 -20.84 -19.20 26.69
C LEU A 83 -21.82 -19.48 25.55
N ALA A 84 -21.36 -20.17 24.51
CA ALA A 84 -22.17 -20.59 23.39
C ALA A 84 -22.01 -22.09 23.13
N GLU A 85 -22.95 -22.66 22.40
CA GLU A 85 -22.94 -24.04 21.95
C GLU A 85 -23.36 -24.12 20.48
N ALA A 86 -22.87 -25.15 19.80
CA ALA A 86 -23.19 -25.42 18.42
C ALA A 86 -24.08 -26.66 18.31
N THR A 87 -25.23 -26.51 17.66
CA THR A 87 -26.11 -27.62 17.29
C THR A 87 -26.15 -27.77 15.77
N ARG A 88 -26.50 -28.97 15.30
CA ARG A 88 -26.77 -29.20 13.88
C ARG A 88 -28.19 -28.74 13.58
N ASP A 89 -28.35 -28.03 12.48
CA ASP A 89 -29.66 -27.68 11.93
C ASP A 89 -30.43 -28.96 11.59
N LYS A 90 -31.73 -28.98 11.91
CA LYS A 90 -32.62 -30.14 11.73
C LYS A 90 -33.00 -30.34 10.27
N ASP A 91 -32.96 -29.28 9.47
CA ASP A 91 -33.39 -29.25 8.06
C ASP A 91 -32.18 -29.30 7.10
N ASP A 92 -31.01 -28.84 7.52
CA ASP A 92 -29.77 -28.92 6.74
C ASP A 92 -28.56 -29.20 7.65
N GLY A 93 -28.19 -30.47 7.81
CA GLY A 93 -27.08 -30.89 8.69
C GLY A 93 -25.69 -30.33 8.37
N ARG A 94 -25.54 -29.54 7.29
CA ARG A 94 -24.33 -28.77 6.97
C ARG A 94 -24.30 -27.38 7.63
N ARG A 95 -25.44 -26.91 8.12
CA ARG A 95 -25.57 -25.63 8.84
C ARG A 95 -25.32 -25.84 10.32
N ARG A 96 -24.49 -24.96 10.86
CA ARG A 96 -24.16 -24.88 12.28
C ARG A 96 -25.00 -23.78 12.90
N ILE A 97 -25.90 -24.16 13.81
CA ILE A 97 -26.71 -23.25 14.59
C ILE A 97 -25.96 -22.97 15.88
N ILE A 98 -25.78 -21.69 16.22
CA ILE A 98 -25.12 -21.27 17.44
C ILE A 98 -26.19 -20.74 18.38
N GLY A 99 -26.16 -21.16 19.65
CA GLY A 99 -27.02 -20.65 20.72
C GLY A 99 -26.21 -20.37 21.98
N LEU A 100 -26.76 -19.59 22.91
CA LEU A 100 -26.14 -19.40 24.22
C LEU A 100 -26.34 -20.65 25.10
N THR A 101 -25.36 -20.98 25.93
CA THR A 101 -25.51 -21.98 27.00
C THR A 101 -26.28 -21.39 28.19
N ASP A 102 -26.59 -22.21 29.21
CA ASP A 102 -27.15 -21.69 30.48
C ASP A 102 -26.22 -20.66 31.12
N LYS A 103 -24.91 -20.93 31.14
CA LYS A 103 -23.89 -19.98 31.59
C LYS A 103 -23.92 -18.70 30.77
N GLY A 104 -24.02 -18.82 29.44
CA GLY A 104 -24.17 -17.68 28.53
C GLY A 104 -25.39 -16.83 28.87
N ARG A 105 -26.56 -17.45 29.10
CA ARG A 105 -27.80 -16.75 29.47
C ARG A 105 -27.71 -16.06 30.84
N GLN A 106 -27.10 -16.71 31.84
CA GLN A 106 -26.96 -16.16 33.20
C GLN A 106 -26.10 -14.87 33.23
N MET A 107 -25.19 -14.67 32.28
CA MET A 107 -24.38 -13.45 32.18
C MET A 107 -25.14 -12.23 31.65
N SER A 108 -26.37 -12.39 31.16
CA SER A 108 -27.12 -11.33 30.48
C SER A 108 -27.33 -10.09 31.34
N ASP A 109 -27.72 -10.27 32.61
CA ASP A 109 -28.04 -9.15 33.50
C ASP A 109 -26.79 -8.35 33.86
N ASP A 110 -25.66 -9.03 34.13
CA ASP A 110 -24.38 -8.39 34.41
C ASP A 110 -23.85 -7.63 33.19
N LEU A 111 -23.91 -8.23 32.01
CA LEU A 111 -23.50 -7.59 30.76
C LEU A 111 -24.37 -6.38 30.43
N THR A 112 -25.68 -6.47 30.65
CA THR A 112 -26.61 -5.36 30.41
C THR A 112 -26.29 -4.19 31.34
N ARG A 113 -26.06 -4.43 32.63
CA ARG A 113 -25.61 -3.38 33.58
C ARG A 113 -24.32 -2.69 33.11
N VAL A 114 -23.34 -3.46 32.65
CA VAL A 114 -22.07 -2.92 32.14
C VAL A 114 -22.30 -2.11 30.86
N TRP A 115 -23.09 -2.60 29.92
CA TRP A 115 -23.38 -1.90 28.66
C TRP A 115 -24.18 -0.61 28.87
N ASP A 116 -25.13 -0.59 29.80
CA ASP A 116 -25.88 0.62 30.16
C ASP A 116 -24.96 1.69 30.74
N ALA A 117 -24.07 1.30 31.66
CA ALA A 117 -23.07 2.19 32.24
C ALA A 117 -22.09 2.71 31.17
N MET A 118 -21.58 1.84 30.31
CA MET A 118 -20.72 2.23 29.19
C MET A 118 -21.43 3.20 28.25
N THR A 119 -22.68 2.93 27.90
CA THR A 119 -23.51 3.77 27.02
C THR A 119 -23.71 5.15 27.63
N SER A 120 -24.07 5.22 28.91
CA SER A 120 -24.27 6.48 29.64
C SER A 120 -23.01 7.35 29.70
N VAL A 121 -21.86 6.74 30.02
CA VAL A 121 -20.57 7.45 30.08
C VAL A 121 -20.16 7.95 28.69
N GLN A 122 -20.30 7.12 27.65
CA GLN A 122 -19.94 7.50 26.28
C GLN A 122 -20.85 8.59 25.74
N ALA A 123 -22.17 8.50 25.96
CA ALA A 123 -23.13 9.54 25.59
C ALA A 123 -22.81 10.89 26.27
N THR A 124 -22.37 10.87 27.53
CA THR A 124 -21.95 12.10 28.24
C THR A 124 -20.66 12.70 27.68
N ARG A 125 -19.71 11.85 27.26
CA ARG A 125 -18.47 12.30 26.60
C ARG A 125 -18.74 12.93 25.23
N PHE A 126 -19.65 12.35 24.44
CA PHE A 126 -20.03 12.88 23.13
C PHE A 126 -20.79 14.20 23.22
N ARG A 127 -21.76 14.30 24.15
CA ARG A 127 -22.45 15.57 24.47
C ARG A 127 -21.48 16.67 24.88
N THR A 128 -20.55 16.38 25.79
CA THR A 128 -19.51 17.35 26.22
C THR A 128 -18.59 17.76 25.07
N ALA A 129 -18.32 16.87 24.12
CA ALA A 129 -17.53 17.17 22.93
C ALA A 129 -18.30 17.95 21.85
N GLY A 130 -19.61 18.20 22.05
CA GLY A 130 -20.46 18.92 21.10
C GLY A 130 -20.71 18.16 19.80
N CYS A 131 -20.61 16.83 19.81
CA CYS A 131 -20.76 15.99 18.61
C CYS A 131 -21.49 14.70 18.96
N GLU A 132 -22.71 14.53 18.45
CA GLU A 132 -23.42 13.26 18.46
C GLU A 132 -22.86 12.36 17.35
N ILE A 133 -21.75 11.67 17.65
CA ILE A 133 -21.00 10.88 16.67
C ILE A 133 -21.85 9.78 16.01
N ILE A 134 -22.87 9.28 16.71
CA ILE A 134 -23.80 8.26 16.18
C ILE A 134 -24.60 8.83 15.01
N ASP A 135 -25.10 10.06 15.12
CA ASP A 135 -25.83 10.72 14.03
C ASP A 135 -24.93 10.96 12.81
N VAL A 136 -23.66 11.31 13.06
CA VAL A 136 -22.66 11.47 11.99
C VAL A 136 -22.37 10.14 11.31
N LEU A 137 -22.22 9.05 12.06
CA LEU A 137 -22.00 7.71 11.51
C LEU A 137 -23.19 7.26 10.67
N ASN A 138 -24.41 7.37 11.19
CA ASN A 138 -25.64 7.03 10.45
C ASN A 138 -25.72 7.81 9.14
N ALA A 139 -25.51 9.12 9.17
CA ALA A 139 -25.55 9.96 7.97
C ALA A 139 -24.47 9.57 6.92
N VAL A 140 -23.28 9.16 7.37
CA VAL A 140 -22.22 8.69 6.48
C VAL A 140 -22.57 7.32 5.89
N GLU A 141 -23.06 6.38 6.69
CA GLU A 141 -23.45 5.03 6.25
C GLU A 141 -24.62 5.06 5.24
N ASP A 142 -25.63 5.89 5.51
CA ASP A 142 -26.75 6.13 4.59
C ASP A 142 -26.27 6.78 3.28
N GLY A 143 -25.37 7.76 3.39
CA GLY A 143 -24.77 8.43 2.23
C GLY A 143 -23.94 7.50 1.36
N MET A 144 -23.20 6.57 1.97
CA MET A 144 -22.40 5.56 1.27
C MET A 144 -23.27 4.56 0.47
N SER A 145 -24.50 4.32 0.92
CA SER A 145 -25.47 3.46 0.22
C SER A 145 -26.13 4.17 -0.97
N ALA A 146 -26.28 5.49 -0.91
CA ALA A 146 -27.00 6.28 -1.91
C ALA A 146 -26.13 6.70 -3.13
N LYS A 147 -24.83 6.97 -2.92
CA LYS A 147 -23.88 7.29 -4.00
C LYS A 147 -22.51 6.72 -3.65
N SER A 148 -21.94 5.95 -4.58
CA SER A 148 -20.58 5.44 -4.40
C SER A 148 -19.57 6.58 -4.33
N ILE A 149 -18.89 6.69 -3.19
CA ILE A 149 -17.75 7.62 -3.00
C ILE A 149 -16.67 7.36 -4.04
N SER A 150 -16.46 6.09 -4.45
CA SER A 150 -15.48 5.78 -5.49
C SER A 150 -15.86 6.40 -6.82
N VAL A 151 -17.14 6.36 -7.20
CA VAL A 151 -17.64 7.01 -8.41
C VAL A 151 -17.44 8.52 -8.33
N GLU A 152 -17.81 9.15 -7.21
CA GLU A 152 -17.69 10.60 -7.05
C GLU A 152 -16.23 11.08 -7.08
N VAL A 153 -15.32 10.36 -6.40
CA VAL A 153 -13.89 10.67 -6.39
C VAL A 153 -13.30 10.49 -7.78
N LEU A 154 -13.60 9.39 -8.47
CA LEU A 154 -13.12 9.13 -9.83
C LEU A 154 -13.62 10.20 -10.81
N ASP A 155 -14.87 10.64 -10.67
CA ASP A 155 -15.45 11.72 -11.47
C ASP A 155 -14.70 13.05 -11.27
N ARG A 156 -14.40 13.40 -10.01
CA ARG A 156 -13.62 14.62 -9.68
C ARG A 156 -12.21 14.55 -10.25
N VAL A 157 -11.55 13.39 -10.16
CA VAL A 157 -10.22 13.15 -10.72
C VAL A 157 -10.24 13.27 -12.26
N ALA A 158 -11.26 12.71 -12.91
CA ALA A 158 -11.45 12.80 -14.35
C ALA A 158 -11.67 14.26 -14.80
N ARG A 159 -12.51 15.02 -14.09
CA ARG A 159 -12.75 16.45 -14.38
C ARG A 159 -11.49 17.29 -14.22
N ALA A 160 -10.69 17.05 -13.18
CA ALA A 160 -9.42 17.75 -12.98
C ALA A 160 -8.40 17.47 -14.10
N ARG A 161 -8.35 16.22 -14.60
CA ARG A 161 -7.53 15.84 -15.76
C ARG A 161 -7.99 16.53 -17.04
N ASN A 162 -9.30 16.56 -17.28
CA ASN A 162 -9.88 17.19 -18.47
C ASN A 162 -9.69 18.71 -18.48
N GLN A 163 -9.83 19.38 -17.34
CA GLN A 163 -9.55 20.82 -17.23
C GLN A 163 -8.07 21.15 -17.48
N SER A 164 -7.14 20.28 -17.06
CA SER A 164 -5.71 20.43 -17.34
C SER A 164 -5.40 20.20 -18.84
N ALA A 165 -6.07 19.25 -19.48
CA ALA A 165 -5.96 18.98 -20.90
C ALA A 165 -6.55 20.13 -21.76
N ASP A 166 -7.71 20.66 -21.40
CA ASP A 166 -8.33 21.82 -22.07
C ASP A 166 -7.47 23.07 -21.94
N ARG A 167 -6.84 23.28 -20.78
CA ARG A 167 -5.90 24.38 -20.56
C ARG A 167 -4.66 24.25 -21.47
N LYS A 168 -4.12 23.03 -21.63
CA LYS A 168 -3.03 22.74 -22.59
C LYS A 168 -3.47 22.91 -24.06
N ALA A 169 -4.67 22.46 -24.43
CA ALA A 169 -5.21 22.60 -25.78
C ALA A 169 -5.48 24.07 -26.16
N ARG A 170 -5.97 24.88 -25.20
CA ARG A 170 -6.12 26.34 -25.38
C ARG A 170 -4.78 27.06 -25.56
N MET A 171 -3.73 26.64 -24.85
CA MET A 171 -2.37 27.17 -25.05
C MET A 171 -1.80 26.77 -26.42
N ALA A 172 -2.01 25.53 -26.86
CA ALA A 172 -1.55 25.06 -28.17
C ALA A 172 -2.27 25.75 -29.36
N ARG A 173 -3.58 26.02 -29.24
CA ARG A 173 -4.35 26.79 -30.25
C ARG A 173 -3.94 28.27 -30.28
N ARG A 174 -3.60 28.86 -29.13
CA ARG A 174 -3.05 30.23 -29.08
C ARG A 174 -1.64 30.34 -29.69
N GLY A 175 -0.83 29.27 -29.59
CA GLY A 175 0.49 29.21 -30.23
C GLY A 175 0.46 29.12 -31.77
N ARG A 176 -0.58 28.50 -32.36
CA ARG A 176 -0.73 28.42 -33.82
C ARG A 176 -1.42 29.64 -34.44
N ALA A 177 -2.27 30.34 -33.70
CA ALA A 177 -2.93 31.56 -34.18
C ALA A 177 -2.04 32.82 -34.10
N ALA A 178 -0.97 32.79 -33.29
CA ALA A 178 -0.07 33.94 -33.10
C ALA A 178 1.02 34.09 -34.19
N MET A 179 1.06 33.23 -35.21
CA MET A 179 2.10 33.23 -36.25
C MET A 179 1.60 33.72 -37.64
N GLN A 180 0.40 34.31 -37.73
CA GLN A 180 -0.19 34.72 -39.03
C GLN A 180 -0.88 36.09 -39.10
N ALA A 181 -0.81 36.97 -38.10
CA ALA A 181 -1.40 38.31 -38.26
C ALA A 181 -0.62 39.39 -37.50
N PHE A 182 0.52 39.77 -38.07
CA PHE A 182 1.17 41.06 -37.79
C PHE A 182 0.88 41.97 -38.99
N ALA A 183 -0.22 42.71 -38.94
CA ALA A 183 -0.47 43.83 -39.84
C ALA A 183 -1.46 44.83 -39.21
N LEU A 184 -0.90 45.99 -38.90
CA LEU A 184 -1.52 47.32 -38.77
C LEU A 184 -2.41 47.70 -37.57
N VAL A 185 -1.79 48.53 -36.71
CA VAL A 185 -2.24 49.85 -36.19
C VAL A 185 -3.52 49.94 -35.34
N THR A 186 -3.32 50.13 -34.02
CA THR A 186 -3.75 51.29 -33.20
C THR A 186 -3.36 50.98 -31.74
N ALA A 187 -2.19 51.42 -31.27
CA ALA A 187 -1.93 52.71 -30.62
C ALA A 187 -2.63 52.89 -29.26
N MET A 188 -1.78 53.02 -28.22
CA MET A 188 -2.02 53.61 -26.90
C MET A 188 -3.07 52.94 -26.00
N SER A 189 -2.60 52.04 -25.13
CA SER A 189 -3.04 51.91 -23.71
C SER A 189 -2.43 50.69 -22.99
N ALA A 190 -1.74 49.79 -23.69
CA ALA A 190 -1.30 48.51 -23.10
C ALA A 190 0.18 48.43 -22.67
N ALA A 191 0.91 49.55 -22.65
CA ALA A 191 2.36 49.52 -22.41
C ALA A 191 2.79 49.44 -20.93
N LEU A 192 1.89 49.64 -19.96
CA LEU A 192 2.27 49.60 -18.52
C LEU A 192 1.84 48.33 -17.78
N VAL A 193 0.96 47.50 -18.34
CA VAL A 193 0.40 46.33 -17.63
C VAL A 193 1.05 45.02 -18.08
N VAL A 194 1.51 44.92 -19.33
CA VAL A 194 2.06 43.68 -19.89
C VAL A 194 3.47 43.36 -19.37
N ALA A 195 4.23 44.36 -18.90
CA ALA A 195 5.56 44.11 -18.32
C ALA A 195 5.52 43.55 -16.88
N ARG A 196 4.40 43.66 -16.15
CA ARG A 196 4.30 43.21 -14.75
C ARG A 196 3.78 41.78 -14.56
N GLN A 197 3.12 41.19 -15.57
CA GLN A 197 2.43 39.91 -15.42
C GLN A 197 3.13 38.70 -16.08
N ALA A 198 4.23 38.91 -16.81
CA ALA A 198 5.08 37.83 -17.30
C ALA A 198 6.17 37.38 -16.30
N ALA A 199 6.27 38.01 -15.12
CA ALA A 199 7.26 37.68 -14.09
C ALA A 199 6.72 36.79 -12.95
N ALA A 200 5.45 36.37 -12.98
CA ALA A 200 4.81 35.66 -11.87
C ALA A 200 4.41 34.23 -12.26
N GLN A 201 5.35 33.30 -12.08
CA GLN A 201 5.23 31.86 -11.77
C GLN A 201 6.30 31.01 -12.48
N THR A 202 7.56 31.45 -12.43
CA THR A 202 8.68 30.50 -12.34
C THR A 202 8.65 29.92 -10.91
N PRO A 203 8.77 28.59 -10.68
CA PRO A 203 9.00 28.09 -9.33
C PRO A 203 10.16 28.88 -8.73
N ALA A 204 9.97 29.47 -7.55
CA ALA A 204 10.99 30.29 -6.92
C ALA A 204 12.31 29.50 -6.87
N ALA A 205 13.38 30.10 -7.38
CA ALA A 205 14.71 29.49 -7.34
C ALA A 205 15.09 29.21 -5.88
N ILE A 206 15.67 28.05 -5.62
CA ILE A 206 16.02 27.66 -4.25
C ILE A 206 17.16 28.53 -3.75
N GLY A 207 16.87 29.32 -2.71
CA GLY A 207 17.83 30.25 -2.13
C GLY A 207 18.91 29.57 -1.27
N PRO A 208 20.04 30.25 -0.99
CA PRO A 208 21.13 29.68 -0.18
C PRO A 208 20.68 29.18 1.21
N ALA A 209 19.78 29.91 1.87
CA ALA A 209 19.25 29.51 3.18
C ALA A 209 18.44 28.20 3.12
N GLU A 210 17.66 27.99 2.05
CA GLU A 210 16.89 26.76 1.85
C GLU A 210 17.81 25.57 1.57
N LYS A 211 18.88 25.77 0.79
CA LYS A 211 19.91 24.75 0.54
C LYS A 211 20.61 24.35 1.84
N ALA A 212 20.99 25.33 2.67
CA ALA A 212 21.60 25.07 3.96
C ALA A 212 20.68 24.29 4.91
N ALA A 213 19.40 24.67 4.99
CA ALA A 213 18.40 23.97 5.79
C ALA A 213 18.17 22.52 5.30
N LEU A 214 18.13 22.30 3.99
CA LEU A 214 18.01 20.97 3.39
C LEU A 214 19.20 20.08 3.73
N VAL A 215 20.43 20.58 3.53
CA VAL A 215 21.65 19.83 3.82
C VAL A 215 21.72 19.49 5.31
N LYS A 216 21.37 20.43 6.20
CA LYS A 216 21.31 20.16 7.63
C LYS A 216 20.30 19.05 7.94
N ALA A 217 19.07 19.15 7.42
CA ALA A 217 18.03 18.13 7.65
C ALA A 217 18.44 16.75 7.12
N LEU A 218 19.12 16.70 5.97
CA LEU A 218 19.70 15.47 5.42
C LEU A 218 20.77 14.91 6.35
N SER A 219 21.76 15.72 6.75
CA SER A 219 22.84 15.30 7.63
C SER A 219 22.32 14.73 8.96
N ASP A 220 21.40 15.45 9.61
CA ASP A 220 20.78 15.00 10.86
C ASP A 220 20.06 13.65 10.68
N SER A 221 19.31 13.50 9.59
CA SER A 221 18.57 12.27 9.27
C SER A 221 19.48 11.08 8.96
N LEU A 222 20.58 11.31 8.22
CA LEU A 222 21.55 10.26 7.87
C LEU A 222 22.31 9.78 9.10
N VAL A 223 22.80 10.72 9.93
CA VAL A 223 23.52 10.39 11.17
C VAL A 223 22.60 9.67 12.15
N GLY A 224 21.36 10.12 12.31
CA GLY A 224 20.42 9.55 13.27
C GLY A 224 19.74 8.25 12.82
N GLY A 225 19.57 8.03 11.51
CA GLY A 225 18.69 6.96 11.03
C GLY A 225 19.26 6.02 9.98
N TYR A 226 20.31 6.37 9.23
CA TYR A 226 20.85 5.46 8.22
C TYR A 226 21.39 4.18 8.85
N ILE A 227 21.14 3.02 8.25
CA ILE A 227 21.45 1.70 8.83
C ILE A 227 22.89 1.58 9.34
N TYR A 228 23.88 2.04 8.58
CA TYR A 228 25.28 2.01 8.96
C TYR A 228 25.72 3.38 9.44
N GLU A 229 25.78 3.59 10.75
CA GLU A 229 26.06 4.89 11.35
C GLU A 229 27.31 5.57 10.80
N LYS A 230 28.43 4.84 10.68
CA LYS A 230 29.69 5.37 10.13
C LYS A 230 29.49 5.91 8.71
N THR A 231 28.81 5.14 7.85
CA THR A 231 28.50 5.55 6.47
C THR A 231 27.53 6.73 6.44
N GLY A 232 26.56 6.76 7.36
CA GLY A 232 25.64 7.89 7.57
C GLY A 232 26.37 9.19 7.87
N ARG A 233 27.37 9.14 8.78
CA ARG A 233 28.25 10.28 9.09
C ARG A 233 29.09 10.70 7.89
N MET A 234 29.73 9.75 7.19
CA MET A 234 30.52 10.06 5.98
C MET A 234 29.68 10.78 4.90
N MET A 235 28.43 10.35 4.70
CA MET A 235 27.51 11.02 3.78
C MET A 235 27.15 12.43 4.24
N ALA A 236 26.81 12.60 5.52
CA ALA A 236 26.48 13.88 6.13
C ALA A 236 27.65 14.89 6.05
N ASP A 237 28.87 14.42 6.33
CA ASP A 237 30.08 15.23 6.22
C ASP A 237 30.34 15.64 4.78
N SER A 238 30.21 14.71 3.82
CA SER A 238 30.42 15.00 2.40
C SER A 238 29.46 16.06 1.87
N ILE A 239 28.15 15.95 2.16
CA ILE A 239 27.20 16.96 1.68
C ILE A 239 27.38 18.31 2.38
N GLY A 240 27.88 18.31 3.63
CA GLY A 240 28.23 19.53 4.35
C GLY A 240 29.48 20.23 3.80
N VAL A 241 30.51 19.46 3.41
CA VAL A 241 31.69 19.97 2.69
C VAL A 241 31.30 20.56 1.34
N GLU A 242 30.48 19.83 0.56
CA GLU A 242 29.98 20.30 -0.74
C GLU A 242 29.18 21.61 -0.60
N LEU A 243 28.35 21.75 0.44
CA LEU A 243 27.65 23.00 0.73
C LEU A 243 28.61 24.16 1.02
N ARG A 244 29.59 23.97 1.93
CA ARG A 244 30.56 25.03 2.30
C ARG A 244 31.45 25.45 1.13
N GLY A 245 31.74 24.52 0.22
CA GLY A 245 32.51 24.78 -0.99
C GLY A 245 31.70 25.39 -2.14
N GLY A 246 30.42 25.72 -1.94
CA GLY A 246 29.57 26.32 -2.99
C GLY A 246 29.14 25.35 -4.09
N ALA A 247 29.31 24.04 -3.91
CA ALA A 247 29.01 23.04 -4.96
C ALA A 247 27.52 23.01 -5.35
N TYR A 248 26.63 23.53 -4.49
CA TYR A 248 25.20 23.59 -4.74
C TYR A 248 24.73 24.94 -5.31
N ASP A 249 25.61 25.95 -5.45
CA ASP A 249 25.23 27.30 -5.86
C ASP A 249 24.63 27.33 -7.27
N ALA A 250 25.19 26.52 -8.18
CA ALA A 250 24.72 26.36 -9.55
C ALA A 250 23.31 25.73 -9.69
N TYR A 251 22.77 25.12 -8.64
CA TYR A 251 21.48 24.43 -8.69
C TYR A 251 20.35 25.36 -8.25
N SER A 252 19.68 25.99 -9.21
CA SER A 252 18.50 26.85 -8.96
C SER A 252 17.19 26.06 -8.88
N SER A 253 17.12 24.86 -9.46
CA SER A 253 15.96 23.97 -9.40
C SER A 253 16.09 22.92 -8.29
N GLY A 254 14.99 22.64 -7.60
CA GLY A 254 14.99 21.61 -6.57
C GLY A 254 15.15 20.19 -7.08
N ALA A 255 14.63 19.90 -8.28
CA ALA A 255 14.84 18.60 -8.91
C ALA A 255 16.33 18.36 -9.20
N GLY A 256 17.03 19.36 -9.77
CA GLY A 256 18.47 19.27 -10.01
C GLY A 256 19.27 19.13 -8.72
N LEU A 257 18.93 19.90 -7.68
CA LEU A 257 19.59 19.80 -6.38
C LEU A 257 19.38 18.43 -5.73
N ALA A 258 18.15 17.90 -5.75
CA ALA A 258 17.82 16.58 -5.22
C ALA A 258 18.60 15.46 -5.94
N GLN A 259 18.73 15.57 -7.27
CA GLN A 259 19.53 14.63 -8.05
C GLN A 259 21.01 14.68 -7.65
N ARG A 260 21.61 15.88 -7.61
CA ARG A 260 23.03 16.04 -7.24
C ARG A 260 23.33 15.50 -5.84
N LEU A 261 22.45 15.77 -4.88
CA LEU A 261 22.54 15.21 -3.52
C LEU A 261 22.45 13.70 -3.55
N THR A 262 21.48 13.13 -4.27
CA THR A 262 21.32 11.67 -4.42
C THR A 262 22.58 11.01 -4.98
N GLU A 263 23.21 11.62 -5.99
CA GLU A 263 24.46 11.13 -6.58
C GLU A 263 25.60 11.10 -5.56
N THR A 264 25.79 12.16 -4.76
CA THR A 264 26.78 12.19 -3.68
C THR A 264 26.52 11.07 -2.67
N LEU A 265 25.28 10.94 -2.20
CA LEU A 265 24.90 9.96 -1.19
C LEU A 265 25.14 8.53 -1.70
N ARG A 266 24.64 8.19 -2.90
CA ARG A 266 24.79 6.86 -3.51
C ARG A 266 26.22 6.52 -3.87
N ARG A 267 27.05 7.51 -4.24
CA ARG A 267 28.47 7.28 -4.51
C ARG A 267 29.20 6.75 -3.29
N ILE A 268 28.82 7.21 -2.09
CA ILE A 268 29.40 6.82 -0.81
C ILE A 268 28.76 5.52 -0.29
N SER A 269 27.43 5.46 -0.21
CA SER A 269 26.74 4.32 0.39
C SER A 269 26.66 3.09 -0.51
N LYS A 270 26.71 3.29 -1.83
CA LYS A 270 26.31 2.33 -2.86
C LYS A 270 24.84 1.87 -2.75
N ASP A 271 24.07 2.46 -1.85
CA ASP A 271 22.70 2.07 -1.55
C ASP A 271 21.75 2.58 -2.63
N ARG A 272 21.09 1.67 -3.35
CA ARG A 272 20.24 2.04 -4.49
C ARG A 272 18.85 2.53 -4.07
N HIS A 273 18.43 2.26 -2.84
CA HIS A 273 17.18 2.76 -2.29
C HIS A 273 17.29 4.22 -1.81
N LEU A 274 18.45 4.60 -1.26
CA LEU A 274 18.71 5.96 -0.77
C LEU A 274 18.53 6.99 -1.89
N GLY A 275 17.69 8.00 -1.68
CA GLY A 275 17.53 9.06 -2.68
C GLY A 275 16.69 10.23 -2.21
N VAL A 276 17.06 11.42 -2.64
CA VAL A 276 16.38 12.70 -2.37
C VAL A 276 15.44 13.01 -3.53
N ARG A 277 14.25 13.51 -3.21
CA ARG A 277 13.21 13.89 -4.18
C ARG A 277 12.76 15.32 -3.93
N PHE A 278 12.28 15.98 -4.99
CA PHE A 278 11.74 17.34 -4.95
C PHE A 278 10.40 17.42 -5.69
N GLY A 279 9.49 18.24 -5.19
CA GLY A 279 8.25 18.62 -5.92
C GLY A 279 7.17 17.56 -5.94
N LEU A 280 7.42 16.39 -5.34
CA LEU A 280 6.37 15.52 -4.87
C LEU A 280 5.99 16.03 -3.47
N PRO A 281 4.73 16.35 -3.14
CA PRO A 281 4.32 16.20 -1.76
C PRO A 281 4.74 14.79 -1.33
N ALA A 282 5.15 14.58 -0.08
CA ALA A 282 5.64 13.27 0.35
C ALA A 282 4.65 12.11 0.05
N SER A 283 3.43 12.38 -0.39
CA SER A 283 2.57 11.49 -1.20
C SER A 283 3.15 11.10 -2.58
N GLY A 284 4.18 10.27 -2.49
CA GLY A 284 4.69 9.35 -3.50
C GLY A 284 5.37 8.18 -2.77
N GLY A 285 4.65 7.61 -1.80
CA GLY A 285 5.10 6.65 -0.78
C GLY A 285 4.93 7.18 0.64
N GLY A 286 3.70 7.24 1.15
CA GLY A 286 3.35 7.69 2.52
C GLY A 286 2.75 9.11 2.57
N PRO A 287 1.57 9.35 3.17
CA PRO A 287 0.92 10.65 3.04
C PRO A 287 1.45 11.66 4.08
N VAL A 288 1.86 12.85 3.61
CA VAL A 288 1.94 14.10 4.38
C VAL A 288 1.14 15.16 3.63
N LEU A 289 0.16 15.78 4.29
CA LEU A 289 -0.53 16.96 3.78
C LEU A 289 -0.33 18.16 4.73
N ARG A 290 0.16 19.26 4.14
CA ARG A 290 0.24 20.59 4.73
C ARG A 290 -1.11 21.30 4.60
N ARG A 291 -1.42 22.05 5.65
CA ARG A 291 -2.62 22.85 5.99
C ARG A 291 -2.86 24.02 5.01
N MET A 292 -4.11 24.27 4.58
CA MET A 292 -4.79 25.59 4.65
C MET A 292 -6.28 25.56 4.19
N ALA A 293 -7.11 26.03 5.13
CA ALA A 293 -8.37 26.81 5.12
C ALA A 293 -9.44 26.76 3.98
N PRO A 294 -10.72 27.05 4.32
CA PRO A 294 -11.90 26.57 3.60
C PRO A 294 -12.69 27.67 2.86
N ASN A 295 -13.66 27.20 2.07
CA ASN A 295 -14.85 27.87 1.54
C ASN A 295 -14.82 28.35 0.09
N ALA A 296 -15.42 27.53 -0.79
CA ALA A 296 -16.52 27.97 -1.67
C ALA A 296 -17.13 26.74 -2.38
N THR A 297 -18.33 26.34 -1.95
CA THR A 297 -19.37 25.72 -2.79
C THR A 297 -20.40 26.83 -3.10
N PRO A 298 -21.39 26.66 -4.00
CA PRO A 298 -21.69 25.52 -4.89
C PRO A 298 -22.11 25.96 -6.32
N ALA A 299 -22.32 25.00 -7.22
CA ALA A 299 -23.58 24.90 -7.99
C ALA A 299 -23.54 23.69 -8.93
N GLY A 300 -24.62 22.91 -8.87
CA GLY A 300 -24.86 21.74 -9.68
C GLY A 300 -25.21 22.03 -11.15
N PRO A 301 -25.54 20.97 -11.91
CA PRO A 301 -25.31 20.88 -13.35
C PRO A 301 -26.54 21.32 -14.18
N PRO A 302 -26.44 21.23 -15.51
CA PRO A 302 -27.29 20.21 -16.12
C PRO A 302 -26.57 19.33 -17.16
N ARG A 303 -27.07 18.09 -17.20
CA ARG A 303 -26.81 17.05 -18.18
C ARG A 303 -27.16 17.52 -19.59
N ARG A 304 -26.38 17.09 -20.59
CA ARG A 304 -26.86 16.96 -21.96
C ARG A 304 -26.40 15.63 -22.56
N VAL A 305 -27.40 14.83 -22.92
CA VAL A 305 -27.29 13.60 -23.70
C VAL A 305 -27.02 13.98 -25.15
N VAL A 306 -25.99 13.41 -25.79
CA VAL A 306 -25.89 13.38 -27.25
C VAL A 306 -25.34 12.03 -27.73
N ARG A 307 -26.22 11.36 -28.48
CA ARG A 307 -26.08 10.33 -29.51
C ARG A 307 -24.68 10.16 -30.14
N ILE A 308 -24.26 8.90 -30.28
CA ILE A 308 -23.14 8.48 -31.13
C ILE A 308 -23.66 8.28 -32.57
N THR A 309 -23.03 8.94 -33.54
CA THR A 309 -23.03 8.56 -34.96
C THR A 309 -21.58 8.53 -35.44
N GLY A 310 -21.30 7.61 -36.37
CA GLY A 310 -19.98 7.05 -36.64
C GLY A 310 -18.98 7.93 -37.41
N ASP A 311 -17.80 7.32 -37.55
CA ASP A 311 -16.67 7.62 -38.42
C ASP A 311 -15.74 8.77 -38.03
N SER A 312 -14.66 8.40 -37.30
CA SER A 312 -13.32 8.96 -37.47
C SER A 312 -12.29 8.06 -36.79
N VAL A 313 -11.65 7.22 -37.59
CA VAL A 313 -10.50 6.41 -37.23
C VAL A 313 -9.30 7.33 -37.01
N ALA A 314 -8.51 7.07 -35.97
CA ALA A 314 -7.24 7.68 -35.56
C ALA A 314 -7.29 8.79 -34.47
N ALA A 315 -6.58 8.49 -33.37
CA ALA A 315 -6.16 9.38 -32.27
C ALA A 315 -7.04 9.49 -31.00
N VAL A 316 -7.31 8.35 -30.34
CA VAL A 316 -7.43 8.30 -28.86
C VAL A 316 -6.83 6.97 -28.39
N LYS A 317 -5.65 6.99 -27.75
CA LYS A 317 -5.23 5.89 -26.85
C LYS A 317 -6.16 5.95 -25.65
N GLN A 318 -7.29 5.26 -25.77
CA GLN A 318 -8.25 5.09 -24.69
C GLN A 318 -7.52 4.50 -23.48
N SER A 319 -7.67 5.16 -22.32
CA SER A 319 -7.36 4.56 -21.04
C SER A 319 -8.33 3.40 -20.84
N VAL A 320 -7.89 2.22 -21.24
CA VAL A 320 -8.55 0.94 -20.95
C VAL A 320 -8.65 0.81 -19.42
N PRO A 321 -9.81 0.45 -18.86
CA PRO A 321 -9.90 0.10 -17.44
C PRO A 321 -8.83 -0.93 -17.11
N THR A 322 -7.98 -0.64 -16.14
CA THR A 322 -7.00 -1.60 -15.63
C THR A 322 -7.76 -2.85 -15.16
N PRO A 323 -7.47 -4.05 -15.67
CA PRO A 323 -8.12 -5.27 -15.19
C PRO A 323 -7.90 -5.42 -13.68
N PRO A 324 -8.86 -5.99 -12.92
CA PRO A 324 -8.74 -6.16 -11.47
C PRO A 324 -7.43 -6.84 -11.02
N SER A 325 -6.84 -7.69 -11.86
CA SER A 325 -5.57 -8.36 -11.56
C SER A 325 -4.38 -7.38 -11.49
N MET A 326 -4.35 -6.34 -12.34
CA MET A 326 -3.30 -5.33 -12.31
C MET A 326 -3.42 -4.39 -11.09
N GLU A 327 -4.61 -4.24 -10.49
CA GLU A 327 -4.79 -3.55 -9.21
C GLU A 327 -4.04 -4.27 -8.08
N TYR A 328 -3.97 -5.60 -8.14
CA TYR A 328 -3.27 -6.44 -7.17
C TYR A 328 -1.82 -6.78 -7.57
N GLY A 329 -1.33 -6.22 -8.69
CA GLY A 329 0.03 -6.43 -9.16
C GLY A 329 0.26 -7.74 -9.93
N ILE A 330 -0.80 -8.47 -10.32
CA ILE A 330 -0.71 -9.65 -11.20
C ILE A 330 -1.18 -9.24 -12.60
N ALA A 331 -0.25 -9.18 -13.56
CA ALA A 331 -0.58 -8.78 -14.92
C ALA A 331 -1.13 -9.95 -15.75
N LYS A 332 -0.65 -11.18 -15.52
CA LYS A 332 -1.03 -12.35 -16.30
C LYS A 332 -0.89 -13.63 -15.48
N ALA A 333 -1.81 -14.56 -15.66
CA ALA A 333 -1.72 -15.94 -15.19
C ALA A 333 -2.30 -16.86 -16.26
N GLU A 334 -1.55 -17.85 -16.71
CA GLU A 334 -1.99 -18.81 -17.74
C GLU A 334 -1.23 -20.14 -17.64
N ILE A 335 -1.77 -21.20 -18.23
CA ILE A 335 -1.08 -22.47 -18.42
C ILE A 335 -0.63 -22.53 -19.89
N LEU A 336 0.67 -22.63 -20.11
CA LEU A 336 1.33 -22.70 -21.41
C LEU A 336 1.40 -24.15 -21.91
N PRO A 337 1.66 -24.37 -23.22
CA PRO A 337 1.88 -25.71 -23.77
C PRO A 337 2.95 -26.49 -23.00
N GLY A 338 2.66 -27.77 -22.74
CA GLY A 338 3.46 -28.62 -21.85
C GLY A 338 3.05 -28.51 -20.37
N ASN A 339 1.85 -28.00 -20.08
CA ASN A 339 1.30 -27.89 -18.72
C ASN A 339 2.21 -27.08 -17.77
N ILE A 340 2.74 -25.97 -18.29
CA ILE A 340 3.64 -25.07 -17.56
C ILE A 340 2.84 -23.83 -17.13
N GLY A 341 2.71 -23.60 -15.83
CA GLY A 341 2.12 -22.37 -15.32
C GLY A 341 3.03 -21.16 -15.60
N TYR A 342 2.45 -20.05 -16.01
CA TYR A 342 3.14 -18.76 -16.15
C TYR A 342 2.41 -17.68 -15.37
N LEU A 343 3.14 -16.99 -14.51
CA LEU A 343 2.64 -15.94 -13.63
C LEU A 343 3.47 -14.66 -13.79
N ASP A 344 2.87 -13.59 -14.29
CA ASP A 344 3.49 -12.27 -14.42
C ASP A 344 3.08 -11.36 -13.26
N VAL A 345 4.03 -11.11 -12.34
CA VAL A 345 3.83 -10.29 -11.14
C VAL A 345 4.55 -8.96 -11.33
N ARG A 346 3.79 -7.87 -11.48
CA ARG A 346 4.28 -6.48 -11.64
C ARG A 346 4.46 -5.72 -10.33
N GLY A 347 3.89 -6.22 -9.23
CA GLY A 347 4.05 -5.62 -7.92
C GLY A 347 3.55 -6.55 -6.81
N PHE A 348 4.13 -6.43 -5.62
CA PHE A 348 3.63 -7.12 -4.44
C PHE A 348 2.65 -6.20 -3.70
N SER A 349 1.36 -6.26 -4.06
CA SER A 349 0.36 -5.37 -3.46
C SER A 349 0.22 -5.59 -1.94
N GLY A 350 0.03 -4.49 -1.21
CA GLY A 350 -0.31 -4.51 0.21
C GLY A 350 -1.82 -4.65 0.47
N ASP A 351 -2.63 -4.66 -0.59
CA ASP A 351 -4.08 -4.82 -0.47
C ASP A 351 -4.45 -6.26 -0.02
N PRO A 352 -5.28 -6.44 1.02
CA PRO A 352 -5.70 -7.77 1.48
C PRO A 352 -6.38 -8.63 0.40
N GLY A 353 -7.05 -8.00 -0.56
CA GLY A 353 -7.68 -8.66 -1.71
C GLY A 353 -6.68 -9.36 -2.63
N ALA A 354 -5.42 -8.93 -2.64
CA ALA A 354 -4.36 -9.56 -3.44
C ALA A 354 -4.14 -11.02 -3.05
N LEU A 355 -4.31 -11.38 -1.78
CA LEU A 355 -4.13 -12.76 -1.30
C LEU A 355 -5.16 -13.71 -1.93
N ARG A 356 -6.42 -13.27 -2.07
CA ARG A 356 -7.46 -14.07 -2.72
C ARG A 356 -7.20 -14.28 -4.21
N VAL A 357 -6.62 -13.29 -4.87
CA VAL A 357 -6.21 -13.42 -6.28
C VAL A 357 -5.06 -14.43 -6.40
N VAL A 358 -4.07 -14.37 -5.51
CA VAL A 358 -3.01 -15.38 -5.43
C VAL A 358 -3.61 -16.77 -5.21
N ASP A 359 -4.57 -16.93 -4.30
CA ASP A 359 -5.23 -18.22 -4.05
C ASP A 359 -5.90 -18.77 -5.31
N SER A 360 -6.61 -17.91 -6.04
CA SER A 360 -7.30 -18.30 -7.29
C SER A 360 -6.33 -18.71 -8.39
N VAL A 361 -5.22 -17.97 -8.54
CA VAL A 361 -4.15 -18.28 -9.49
C VAL A 361 -3.45 -19.58 -9.11
N MET A 362 -3.13 -19.79 -7.84
CA MET A 362 -2.45 -21.00 -7.40
C MET A 362 -3.36 -22.24 -7.43
N ALA A 363 -4.69 -22.06 -7.30
CA ALA A 363 -5.64 -23.13 -7.57
C ALA A 363 -5.61 -23.58 -9.04
N MET A 364 -5.49 -22.64 -9.99
CA MET A 364 -5.28 -22.96 -11.41
C MET A 364 -3.98 -23.74 -11.64
N PHE A 365 -2.93 -23.43 -10.87
CA PHE A 365 -1.62 -24.09 -10.98
C PHE A 365 -1.44 -25.34 -10.09
N ALA A 366 -2.52 -25.88 -9.52
CA ALA A 366 -2.45 -27.00 -8.57
C ALA A 366 -1.91 -28.33 -9.16
N SER A 367 -1.86 -28.44 -10.48
CA SER A 367 -1.44 -29.64 -11.22
C SER A 367 -0.49 -29.33 -12.38
N VAL A 368 0.20 -28.18 -12.37
CA VAL A 368 1.20 -27.86 -13.40
C VAL A 368 2.48 -28.66 -13.16
N ASP A 369 3.13 -29.06 -14.26
CA ASP A 369 4.38 -29.81 -14.22
C ASP A 369 5.55 -28.89 -13.84
N ALA A 370 5.48 -27.61 -14.23
CA ALA A 370 6.41 -26.56 -13.80
C ALA A 370 5.71 -25.20 -13.68
N LEU A 371 6.30 -24.27 -12.92
CA LEU A 371 5.80 -22.90 -12.77
C LEU A 371 6.90 -21.88 -13.10
N ILE A 372 6.58 -20.89 -13.92
CA ILE A 372 7.44 -19.74 -14.22
C ILE A 372 6.79 -18.50 -13.60
N ILE A 373 7.53 -17.78 -12.77
CA ILE A 373 7.09 -16.54 -12.12
C ILE A 373 7.96 -15.39 -12.64
N ASP A 374 7.38 -14.52 -13.47
CA ASP A 374 8.04 -13.33 -13.98
C ASP A 374 7.91 -12.16 -13.01
N VAL A 375 9.05 -11.75 -12.43
CA VAL A 375 9.19 -10.53 -11.61
C VAL A 375 10.13 -9.52 -12.25
N GLY A 376 10.44 -9.68 -13.54
CA GLY A 376 11.39 -8.85 -14.27
C GLY A 376 10.98 -7.38 -14.34
N ARG A 377 9.69 -7.08 -14.40
CA ARG A 377 9.17 -5.70 -14.38
C ARG A 377 8.60 -5.29 -13.01
N ASN A 378 8.98 -5.99 -11.95
CA ASN A 378 8.48 -5.76 -10.59
C ASN A 378 9.48 -4.93 -9.76
N SER A 379 9.07 -3.73 -9.35
CA SER A 379 9.92 -2.83 -8.54
C SER A 379 9.73 -2.99 -7.03
N GLY A 380 8.99 -4.01 -6.57
CA GLY A 380 8.81 -4.33 -5.15
C GLY A 380 7.36 -4.27 -4.67
N GLY A 381 7.17 -3.85 -3.42
CA GLY A 381 5.88 -3.83 -2.75
C GLY A 381 5.95 -4.31 -1.31
N GLY A 382 4.87 -4.91 -0.81
CA GLY A 382 4.72 -5.39 0.56
C GLY A 382 5.08 -6.87 0.76
N PRO A 383 5.33 -7.29 2.01
CA PRO A 383 5.71 -8.68 2.32
C PRO A 383 4.55 -9.67 2.31
N GLN A 384 3.28 -9.23 2.28
CA GLN A 384 2.11 -10.09 2.45
C GLN A 384 1.99 -11.10 1.31
N VAL A 385 1.97 -10.61 0.06
CA VAL A 385 1.92 -11.47 -1.13
C VAL A 385 3.17 -12.36 -1.22
N ILE A 386 4.35 -11.87 -0.82
CA ILE A 386 5.59 -12.67 -0.79
C ILE A 386 5.42 -13.90 0.10
N GLN A 387 5.00 -13.70 1.36
CA GLN A 387 4.84 -14.79 2.32
C GLN A 387 3.77 -15.78 1.87
N HIS A 388 2.68 -15.28 1.30
CA HIS A 388 1.52 -16.07 0.89
C HIS A 388 1.76 -16.86 -0.40
N LEU A 389 2.26 -16.21 -1.46
CA LEU A 389 2.60 -16.88 -2.72
C LEU A 389 3.71 -17.92 -2.49
N SER A 390 4.74 -17.58 -1.70
CA SER A 390 5.82 -18.52 -1.39
C SER A 390 5.32 -19.74 -0.64
N ALA A 391 4.30 -19.61 0.22
CA ALA A 391 3.76 -20.75 0.95
C ALA A 391 3.24 -21.87 0.02
N TYR A 392 2.66 -21.53 -1.12
CA TYR A 392 2.24 -22.55 -2.11
C TYR A 392 3.40 -23.38 -2.67
N LEU A 393 4.64 -22.88 -2.57
CA LEU A 393 5.83 -23.51 -3.11
C LEU A 393 6.53 -24.44 -2.12
N PHE A 394 6.18 -24.45 -0.84
CA PHE A 394 6.81 -25.32 0.16
C PHE A 394 5.80 -26.27 0.79
N ASP A 395 6.28 -27.42 1.27
CA ASP A 395 5.49 -28.42 1.99
C ASP A 395 5.14 -27.97 3.41
N LYS A 396 6.03 -27.18 4.02
CA LYS A 396 5.90 -26.65 5.37
C LYS A 396 6.27 -25.17 5.46
N PRO A 397 5.88 -24.47 6.54
CA PRO A 397 6.33 -23.12 6.79
C PRO A 397 7.86 -23.02 6.74
N THR A 398 8.38 -22.10 5.93
CA THR A 398 9.82 -22.01 5.62
C THR A 398 10.33 -20.61 5.89
N HIS A 399 11.50 -20.50 6.54
CA HIS A 399 12.16 -19.24 6.80
C HIS A 399 12.82 -18.72 5.50
N LEU A 400 12.27 -17.63 4.97
CA LEU A 400 12.75 -17.04 3.72
C LEU A 400 13.99 -16.17 3.96
N VAL A 401 13.85 -15.16 4.81
CA VAL A 401 14.87 -14.13 5.09
C VAL A 401 14.69 -13.55 6.49
N SER A 402 15.75 -13.00 7.05
CA SER A 402 15.71 -12.17 8.26
C SER A 402 15.92 -10.70 7.92
N SER A 403 15.50 -9.82 8.81
CA SER A 403 15.64 -8.37 8.65
C SER A 403 15.96 -7.71 9.98
N ILE A 404 16.91 -6.78 9.99
CA ILE A 404 17.25 -6.01 11.18
C ILE A 404 17.29 -4.52 10.83
N ALA A 405 16.67 -3.70 11.67
CA ALA A 405 16.70 -2.25 11.55
C ALA A 405 17.65 -1.64 12.58
N ARG A 406 18.13 -0.43 12.31
CA ARG A 406 18.94 0.33 13.26
C ARG A 406 18.20 0.50 14.59
N GLY A 407 18.88 0.19 15.68
CA GLY A 407 18.33 0.25 17.03
C GLY A 407 17.48 -0.96 17.42
N MET A 408 17.42 -2.02 16.60
CA MET A 408 16.85 -3.30 17.00
C MET A 408 17.93 -4.22 17.57
N ASP A 409 17.62 -4.88 18.68
CA ASP A 409 18.52 -5.85 19.31
C ASP A 409 18.49 -7.22 18.61
N THR A 410 17.32 -7.61 18.08
CA THR A 410 17.11 -8.91 17.45
C THR A 410 16.56 -8.78 16.02
N PRO A 411 16.97 -9.66 15.08
CA PRO A 411 16.37 -9.71 13.76
C PRO A 411 14.89 -10.12 13.81
N ARG A 412 14.10 -9.57 12.89
CA ARG A 412 12.76 -10.07 12.55
C ARG A 412 12.86 -11.10 11.46
N GLU A 413 12.32 -12.27 11.72
CA GLU A 413 12.23 -13.36 10.74
C GLU A 413 11.05 -13.15 9.79
N ARG A 414 11.20 -13.58 8.54
CA ARG A 414 10.12 -13.64 7.56
C ARG A 414 9.92 -15.08 7.10
N TRP A 415 8.80 -15.65 7.52
CA TRP A 415 8.38 -17.00 7.18
C TRP A 415 7.32 -16.97 6.08
N THR A 416 7.21 -18.03 5.30
CA THR A 416 6.01 -18.25 4.46
C THR A 416 4.76 -18.31 5.33
N SER A 417 3.59 -17.94 4.79
CA SER A 417 2.31 -18.13 5.48
C SER A 417 2.16 -19.58 5.98
N PRO A 418 1.64 -19.79 7.22
CA PRO A 418 1.56 -21.12 7.80
C PRO A 418 0.60 -22.02 7.03
N ASN A 419 -0.52 -21.44 6.56
CA ASN A 419 -1.57 -22.13 5.83
C ASN A 419 -1.94 -21.37 4.56
N VAL A 420 -2.39 -22.13 3.56
CA VAL A 420 -2.99 -21.62 2.32
C VAL A 420 -4.22 -22.47 2.00
N PRO A 421 -5.28 -21.91 1.39
CA PRO A 421 -6.53 -22.64 1.14
C PRO A 421 -6.42 -23.66 -0.01
N GLY A 422 -5.48 -23.47 -0.94
CA GLY A 422 -5.30 -24.35 -2.10
C GLY A 422 -4.20 -25.39 -1.95
N LYS A 423 -4.10 -26.28 -2.95
CA LYS A 423 -3.06 -27.31 -3.02
C LYS A 423 -1.67 -26.68 -3.21
N ARG A 424 -0.72 -27.07 -2.35
CA ARG A 424 0.70 -26.71 -2.49
C ARG A 424 1.36 -27.53 -3.60
N ILE A 425 2.38 -26.96 -4.23
CA ILE A 425 3.18 -27.60 -5.29
C ILE A 425 4.67 -27.67 -4.90
N PRO A 426 5.05 -28.34 -3.79
CA PRO A 426 6.43 -28.31 -3.30
C PRO A 426 7.43 -29.03 -4.21
N LYS A 427 6.95 -29.93 -5.09
CA LYS A 427 7.79 -30.77 -5.95
C LYS A 427 7.94 -30.25 -7.38
N SER A 428 6.99 -29.47 -7.89
CA SER A 428 7.07 -28.93 -9.25
C SER A 428 8.27 -27.98 -9.37
N PRO A 429 9.09 -28.05 -10.43
CA PRO A 429 10.15 -27.07 -10.68
C PRO A 429 9.57 -25.64 -10.78
N VAL A 430 10.28 -24.67 -10.20
CA VAL A 430 9.87 -23.26 -10.25
C VAL A 430 11.02 -22.43 -10.80
N TYR A 431 10.73 -21.59 -11.78
CA TYR A 431 11.66 -20.64 -12.38
C TYR A 431 11.22 -19.22 -12.06
N VAL A 432 12.15 -18.35 -11.69
CA VAL A 432 11.86 -16.93 -11.45
C VAL A 432 12.59 -16.11 -12.50
N LEU A 433 11.86 -15.29 -13.27
CA LEU A 433 12.45 -14.42 -14.27
C LEU A 433 12.82 -13.08 -13.65
N THR A 434 14.06 -12.64 -13.83
CA THR A 434 14.57 -11.37 -13.30
C THR A 434 15.12 -10.47 -14.40
N SER A 435 15.07 -9.17 -14.15
CA SER A 435 15.75 -8.17 -14.96
C SER A 435 16.47 -7.15 -14.07
N ARG A 436 17.23 -6.23 -14.68
CA ARG A 436 17.80 -5.06 -13.99
C ARG A 436 16.77 -4.17 -13.28
N ARG A 437 15.47 -4.29 -13.63
CA ARG A 437 14.36 -3.56 -13.01
C ARG A 437 13.75 -4.30 -11.81
N THR A 438 14.04 -5.58 -11.62
CA THR A 438 13.59 -6.32 -10.43
C THR A 438 14.22 -5.70 -9.20
N PHE A 439 13.40 -5.19 -8.27
CA PHE A 439 13.90 -4.38 -7.17
C PHE A 439 13.14 -4.59 -5.86
N SER A 440 13.81 -4.34 -4.73
CA SER A 440 13.20 -4.27 -3.40
C SER A 440 12.52 -5.58 -2.98
N ALA A 441 11.23 -5.56 -2.64
CA ALA A 441 10.48 -6.74 -2.22
C ALA A 441 10.52 -7.89 -3.25
N ALA A 442 10.62 -7.58 -4.55
CA ALA A 442 10.77 -8.60 -5.59
C ALA A 442 12.12 -9.33 -5.53
N GLU A 443 13.17 -8.60 -5.16
CA GLU A 443 14.47 -9.21 -4.86
C GLU A 443 14.38 -10.04 -3.58
N SER A 444 13.70 -9.55 -2.54
CA SER A 444 13.51 -10.34 -1.32
C SER A 444 12.76 -11.65 -1.56
N PHE A 445 11.74 -11.66 -2.42
CA PHE A 445 11.04 -12.87 -2.86
C PHE A 445 12.01 -13.83 -3.57
N THR A 446 12.72 -13.32 -4.58
CA THR A 446 13.66 -14.11 -5.39
C THR A 446 14.79 -14.68 -4.53
N PHE A 447 15.40 -13.85 -3.68
CA PHE A 447 16.51 -14.21 -2.79
C PHE A 447 16.10 -15.27 -1.77
N GLY A 448 14.97 -15.07 -1.09
CA GLY A 448 14.48 -16.02 -0.10
C GLY A 448 14.17 -17.40 -0.70
N LEU A 449 13.55 -17.44 -1.89
CA LEU A 449 13.29 -18.70 -2.58
C LEU A 449 14.56 -19.37 -3.09
N ARG A 450 15.48 -18.61 -3.69
CA ARG A 450 16.74 -19.11 -4.24
C ARG A 450 17.63 -19.71 -3.15
N ASN A 451 17.78 -19.03 -2.01
CA ASN A 451 18.64 -19.51 -0.92
C ASN A 451 18.06 -20.71 -0.18
N ASN A 452 16.75 -20.94 -0.30
CA ASN A 452 16.11 -22.18 0.13
C ASN A 452 16.16 -23.30 -0.93
N GLY A 453 16.89 -23.09 -2.04
CA GLY A 453 17.00 -24.05 -3.14
C GLY A 453 15.69 -24.31 -3.90
N ARG A 454 14.70 -23.41 -3.76
CA ARG A 454 13.35 -23.67 -4.27
C ARG A 454 13.17 -23.31 -5.74
N VAL A 455 13.90 -22.32 -6.22
CA VAL A 455 13.75 -21.77 -7.57
C VAL A 455 15.08 -21.77 -8.32
N THR A 456 14.99 -21.83 -9.65
CA THR A 456 16.08 -21.45 -10.55
C THR A 456 15.80 -20.04 -11.07
N VAL A 457 16.74 -19.12 -10.86
CA VAL A 457 16.62 -17.73 -11.33
C VAL A 457 17.19 -17.60 -12.75
N VAL A 458 16.39 -17.07 -13.67
CA VAL A 458 16.72 -16.97 -15.10
C VAL A 458 16.55 -15.52 -15.55
N GLY A 459 17.52 -14.99 -16.28
CA GLY A 459 17.46 -13.62 -16.81
C GLY A 459 18.69 -12.82 -16.42
N GLU A 460 18.49 -11.56 -16.01
CA GLU A 460 19.58 -10.64 -15.72
C GLU A 460 19.76 -10.45 -14.20
N PRO A 461 20.91 -9.92 -13.75
CA PRO A 461 21.07 -9.52 -12.35
C PRO A 461 20.07 -8.43 -11.95
N THR A 462 19.58 -8.49 -10.72
CA THR A 462 18.57 -7.55 -10.22
C THR A 462 19.14 -6.16 -9.88
N GLY A 463 18.28 -5.23 -9.47
CA GLY A 463 18.62 -3.83 -9.28
C GLY A 463 19.42 -3.50 -8.00
N GLY A 464 19.49 -4.39 -7.01
CA GLY A 464 20.34 -4.24 -5.82
C GLY A 464 19.77 -3.38 -4.70
N GLY A 465 18.49 -3.52 -4.38
CA GLY A 465 17.81 -2.84 -3.26
C GLY A 465 17.49 -3.79 -2.11
N GLY A 466 18.49 -4.17 -1.33
CA GLY A 466 18.37 -5.07 -0.17
C GLY A 466 18.12 -4.38 1.16
N HIS A 467 18.29 -3.06 1.23
CA HIS A 467 17.93 -2.27 2.41
C HIS A 467 16.48 -1.81 2.36
N PHE A 468 15.84 -1.68 3.52
CA PHE A 468 14.48 -1.17 3.67
C PHE A 468 14.44 0.04 4.59
N GLY A 469 13.35 0.80 4.49
CA GLY A 469 13.18 2.05 5.20
C GLY A 469 11.92 2.76 4.72
N ASP A 470 11.84 4.06 4.97
CA ASP A 470 10.66 4.85 4.60
C ASP A 470 11.06 6.21 4.02
N PHE A 471 10.10 6.85 3.34
CA PHE A 471 10.22 8.25 2.99
C PHE A 471 10.05 9.13 4.22
N ILE A 472 10.99 10.04 4.43
CA ILE A 472 10.90 11.08 5.43
C ILE A 472 10.83 12.46 4.76
N PRO A 473 10.01 13.37 5.28
CA PRO A 473 10.02 14.76 4.83
C PRO A 473 11.34 15.44 5.23
N LEU A 474 11.80 16.36 4.39
CA LEU A 474 12.96 17.22 4.64
C LEU A 474 12.53 18.70 4.58
N ALA A 475 13.49 19.61 4.73
CA ALA A 475 13.21 21.05 4.59
C ALA A 475 12.63 21.38 3.20
N GLY A 476 11.64 22.27 3.14
CA GLY A 476 11.02 22.70 1.89
C GLY A 476 10.11 21.64 1.26
N GLN A 477 10.21 21.44 -0.07
CA GLN A 477 9.45 20.46 -0.84
C GLN A 477 10.26 19.18 -1.09
N PHE A 478 11.21 18.88 -0.22
CA PHE A 478 12.10 17.73 -0.34
C PHE A 478 11.66 16.58 0.55
N SER A 479 11.97 15.36 0.11
CA SER A 479 11.87 14.14 0.90
C SER A 479 13.04 13.21 0.57
N MET A 480 13.31 12.25 1.45
CA MET A 480 14.32 11.23 1.22
C MET A 480 13.76 9.86 1.57
N PHE A 481 14.02 8.85 0.74
CA PHE A 481 13.94 7.48 1.21
C PHE A 481 15.16 7.21 2.07
N LEU A 482 14.96 6.96 3.37
CA LEU A 482 16.05 6.70 4.31
C LEU A 482 16.12 5.19 4.61
N PRO A 483 17.14 4.47 4.11
CA PRO A 483 17.35 3.07 4.45
C PRO A 483 17.76 2.92 5.92
N ARG A 484 16.90 2.27 6.70
CA ARG A 484 17.06 2.09 8.16
C ARG A 484 17.37 0.66 8.55
N GLY A 485 17.20 -0.30 7.65
CA GLY A 485 17.43 -1.71 7.92
C GLY A 485 17.84 -2.49 6.69
N ARG A 486 18.30 -3.72 6.90
CA ARG A 486 18.74 -4.64 5.84
C ARG A 486 18.03 -5.96 5.94
N THR A 487 17.77 -6.56 4.79
CA THR A 487 17.32 -7.94 4.68
C THR A 487 18.51 -8.84 4.31
N PHE A 488 18.58 -10.02 4.92
CA PHE A 488 19.70 -10.94 4.77
C PHE A 488 19.25 -12.40 4.93
N ASP A 489 20.10 -13.33 4.48
CA ASP A 489 19.91 -14.76 4.72
C ASP A 489 20.31 -15.11 6.16
N PRO A 490 19.40 -15.64 6.99
CA PRO A 490 19.71 -15.96 8.38
C PRO A 490 20.85 -16.98 8.55
N ARG A 491 21.17 -17.76 7.51
CA ARG A 491 22.19 -18.82 7.55
C ARG A 491 23.60 -18.31 7.28
N THR A 492 23.72 -17.23 6.51
CA THR A 492 25.00 -16.72 6.00
C THR A 492 25.27 -15.28 6.38
N ASP A 493 24.27 -14.58 6.92
CA ASP A 493 24.29 -13.15 7.24
C ASP A 493 24.49 -12.21 6.03
N LYS A 494 24.46 -12.76 4.81
CA LYS A 494 24.67 -12.03 3.56
C LYS A 494 23.34 -11.49 3.00
N GLY A 495 23.40 -10.29 2.42
CA GLY A 495 22.32 -9.67 1.64
C GLY A 495 22.72 -9.47 0.18
N TRP A 496 21.92 -8.69 -0.58
CA TRP A 496 22.14 -8.42 -2.01
C TRP A 496 22.25 -6.92 -2.35
N GLU A 497 22.35 -6.05 -1.34
CA GLU A 497 22.41 -4.59 -1.54
C GLU A 497 23.54 -4.21 -2.51
N ALA A 498 23.29 -3.19 -3.34
CA ALA A 498 24.18 -2.63 -4.37
C ALA A 498 24.49 -3.55 -5.58
N GLU A 499 24.75 -4.83 -5.34
CA GLU A 499 25.13 -5.81 -6.37
C GLU A 499 23.92 -6.41 -7.07
N GLY A 500 22.81 -6.59 -6.33
CA GLY A 500 21.67 -7.38 -6.78
C GLY A 500 21.91 -8.88 -6.67
N ILE A 501 20.90 -9.64 -7.04
CA ILE A 501 20.91 -11.10 -7.11
C ILE A 501 21.38 -11.47 -8.50
N ARG A 502 22.46 -12.26 -8.59
CA ARG A 502 22.88 -12.85 -9.85
C ARG A 502 21.96 -14.03 -10.21
N PRO A 503 21.55 -14.15 -11.47
CA PRO A 503 20.73 -15.28 -11.93
C PRO A 503 21.57 -16.57 -11.89
N ASP A 504 20.89 -17.70 -11.79
CA ASP A 504 21.53 -19.01 -11.95
C ASP A 504 21.78 -19.32 -13.43
N VAL A 505 20.95 -18.76 -14.31
CA VAL A 505 21.09 -18.81 -15.77
C VAL A 505 21.07 -17.39 -16.32
N ASP A 506 22.24 -16.88 -16.70
CA ASP A 506 22.43 -15.52 -17.21
C ASP A 506 22.03 -15.43 -18.70
N VAL A 507 20.95 -14.72 -18.98
CA VAL A 507 20.43 -14.41 -20.32
C VAL A 507 19.77 -13.04 -20.32
N SER A 508 19.64 -12.38 -21.47
CA SER A 508 18.85 -11.14 -21.56
C SER A 508 17.42 -11.36 -21.07
N TYR A 509 16.81 -10.37 -20.42
CA TYR A 509 15.44 -10.50 -19.91
C TYR A 509 14.43 -10.87 -21.02
N ASP A 510 14.60 -10.34 -22.22
CA ASP A 510 13.74 -10.66 -23.38
C ASP A 510 13.80 -12.15 -23.79
N GLY A 511 14.92 -12.84 -23.51
CA GLY A 511 15.10 -14.28 -23.75
C GLY A 511 14.88 -15.17 -22.52
N ALA A 512 14.57 -14.58 -21.35
CA ALA A 512 14.49 -15.32 -20.09
C ALA A 512 13.30 -16.30 -20.07
N LEU A 513 12.16 -15.92 -20.65
CA LEU A 513 10.98 -16.78 -20.72
C LEU A 513 11.25 -18.01 -21.60
N ASP A 514 11.80 -17.80 -22.79
CA ASP A 514 12.13 -18.90 -23.70
C ASP A 514 13.13 -19.86 -23.06
N LYS A 515 14.13 -19.32 -22.35
CA LYS A 515 15.10 -20.14 -21.63
C LYS A 515 14.45 -20.93 -20.49
N ALA A 516 13.57 -20.33 -19.71
CA ALA A 516 12.86 -21.03 -18.65
C ALA A 516 11.93 -22.13 -19.20
N LEU A 517 11.27 -21.89 -20.33
CA LEU A 517 10.46 -22.90 -21.02
C LEU A 517 11.29 -24.07 -21.53
N GLU A 518 12.48 -23.81 -22.09
CA GLU A 518 13.43 -24.85 -22.49
C GLU A 518 13.83 -25.73 -21.29
N LEU A 519 14.15 -25.12 -20.15
CA LEU A 519 14.53 -25.83 -18.92
C LEU A 519 13.37 -26.64 -18.34
N ALA A 520 12.16 -26.09 -18.35
CA ALA A 520 10.96 -26.74 -17.85
C ALA A 520 10.60 -28.01 -18.64
N ARG A 521 10.86 -28.03 -19.96
CA ARG A 521 10.52 -29.16 -20.85
C ARG A 521 11.55 -30.30 -20.85
N ARG A 522 12.75 -30.08 -20.31
CA ARG A 522 13.85 -31.07 -20.30
C ARG A 522 13.77 -32.08 -19.15
N ARG A 523 12.77 -31.96 -18.30
CA ARG A 523 12.51 -32.83 -17.15
C ARG A 523 11.20 -33.54 -17.36
#